data_AF-A0A7J9B540-F1
#
_entry.id   AF-A0A7J9B540-F1
#
_cell.length_a   1.000
_cell.length_b   1.000
_cell.length_c   1.000
_cell.angle_alpha   90.00
_cell.angle_beta   90.00
_cell.angle_gamma   90.00
#
_symmetry.space_group_name_H-M   'P 1'
#
loop_
_entity.id
_entity.type
_entity.pdbx_description
1 polymer ?
#
loop_
_entity_poly.entity_id
_entity_poly.type
_entity_poly.pdbx_seq_one_letter_code
_entity_poly.pdbx_strand_id
1 'polypeptide(L)'
;MQVWLGRTLQKLDSLLLGVCQEFKEEGYLKVVDAYALIGDVSGLAEKIQSFFMQEVISETHSVLKSIILYEVILMLWEYDRLTYSDLCLQIPESKFRQCLLRTLAVLFKIMCSYHEIMGFQLENKVNLNFTVSHLFM
;
A
#
# COMPACT_ATOMS: atom_id res chain seq x y z
N MET A 1 -29.90 5.38 4.12
CA MET A 1 -29.31 4.11 3.65
C MET A 1 -27.89 4.29 3.10
N GLN A 2 -27.61 5.31 2.27
CA GLN A 2 -26.29 5.50 1.62
C GLN A 2 -25.11 5.80 2.57
N VAL A 3 -25.33 6.50 3.70
CA VAL A 3 -24.25 6.87 4.65
C VAL A 3 -23.61 5.64 5.32
N TRP A 4 -24.38 4.58 5.57
CA TRP A 4 -23.88 3.35 6.19
C TRP A 4 -23.03 2.53 5.22
N LEU A 5 -23.45 2.44 3.96
CA LEU A 5 -22.68 1.76 2.91
C LEU A 5 -21.32 2.43 2.70
N GLY A 6 -21.28 3.77 2.67
CA GLY A 6 -20.04 4.53 2.55
C GLY A 6 -19.07 4.28 3.71
N ARG A 7 -19.57 4.23 4.96
CA ARG A 7 -18.73 3.91 6.13
C ARG A 7 -18.19 2.48 6.10
N THR A 8 -18.98 1.52 5.62
CA THR A 8 -18.54 0.14 5.49
C THR A 8 -17.44 0.01 4.42
N LEU A 9 -17.61 0.66 3.27
CA LEU A 9 -16.60 0.69 2.21
C LEU A 9 -15.31 1.34 2.68
N GLN A 10 -15.37 2.44 3.43
CA GLN A 10 -14.17 3.08 4.01
C GLN A 10 -13.40 2.14 4.97
N LYS A 11 -14.11 1.35 5.78
CA LYS A 11 -13.47 0.37 6.66
C LYS A 11 -12.84 -0.77 5.87
N LEU A 12 -13.50 -1.19 4.80
CA LEU A 12 -12.99 -2.21 3.89
C LEU A 12 -11.71 -1.73 3.19
N ASP A 13 -11.70 -0.47 2.76
CA ASP A 13 -10.54 0.18 2.14
C ASP A 13 -9.36 0.28 3.10
N SER A 14 -9.63 0.68 4.35
CA SER A 14 -8.59 0.69 5.38
C SER A 14 -8.03 -0.70 5.67
N LEU A 15 -8.86 -1.75 5.61
CA LEU A 15 -8.42 -3.13 5.79
C LEU A 15 -7.56 -3.59 4.61
N LEU A 16 -8.02 -3.34 3.38
CA LEU A 16 -7.29 -3.70 2.16
C LEU A 16 -5.96 -2.96 2.06
N LEU A 17 -5.90 -1.68 2.44
CA LEU A 17 -4.65 -0.93 2.50
C LEU A 17 -3.63 -1.59 3.46
N GLY A 18 -4.10 -2.01 4.64
CA GLY A 18 -3.26 -2.74 5.60
C GLY A 18 -2.76 -4.07 5.05
N VAL A 19 -3.58 -4.77 4.26
CA VAL A 19 -3.17 -6.00 3.56
C VAL A 19 -2.12 -5.70 2.48
N CYS A 20 -2.26 -4.60 1.72
CA CYS A 20 -1.26 -4.18 0.74
C CYS A 20 0.10 -3.85 1.40
N GLN A 21 0.10 -3.29 2.62
CA GLN A 21 1.32 -3.00 3.38
C GLN A 21 2.02 -4.26 3.90
N GLU A 22 1.23 -5.23 4.35
CA GLU A 22 1.70 -6.49 4.92
C GLU A 22 0.59 -7.52 4.74
N PHE A 23 0.86 -8.54 3.93
CA PHE A 23 -0.12 -9.57 3.65
C PHE A 23 -0.53 -10.29 4.93
N LYS A 24 -1.83 -10.29 5.20
CA LYS A 24 -2.45 -11.04 6.30
C LYS A 24 -3.64 -11.76 5.73
N GLU A 25 -3.53 -13.08 5.64
CA GLU A 25 -4.54 -13.96 5.03
C GLU A 25 -5.95 -13.69 5.57
N GLU A 26 -6.12 -13.63 6.90
CA GLU A 26 -7.42 -13.36 7.52
C GLU A 26 -8.01 -12.00 7.08
N GLY A 27 -7.17 -10.98 6.96
CA GLY A 27 -7.58 -9.66 6.48
C GLY A 27 -7.94 -9.70 4.99
N TYR A 28 -7.13 -10.39 4.19
CA TYR A 28 -7.35 -10.54 2.75
C TYR A 28 -8.64 -11.31 2.44
N LEU A 29 -8.89 -12.43 3.11
CA LEU A 29 -10.11 -13.22 2.97
C LEU A 29 -11.37 -12.40 3.30
N LYS A 30 -11.34 -11.62 4.39
CA LYS A 30 -12.45 -10.70 4.72
C LYS A 30 -12.70 -9.67 3.63
N VAL A 31 -11.65 -9.17 2.99
CA VAL A 31 -11.78 -8.23 1.86
C VAL A 31 -12.41 -8.91 0.66
N VAL A 32 -11.87 -10.05 0.23
CA VAL A 32 -12.36 -10.83 -0.91
C VAL A 32 -13.83 -11.21 -0.71
N ASP A 33 -14.19 -11.75 0.46
CA ASP A 33 -15.56 -12.12 0.80
C ASP A 33 -16.51 -10.91 0.72
N ALA A 34 -16.11 -9.77 1.28
CA ALA A 34 -16.94 -8.56 1.24
C ALA A 34 -17.15 -8.05 -0.20
N TYR A 35 -16.10 -8.04 -1.03
CA TYR A 35 -16.21 -7.64 -2.43
C TYR A 35 -17.00 -8.62 -3.28
N ALA A 36 -16.90 -9.93 -3.01
CA ALA A 36 -17.72 -10.96 -3.64
C ALA A 36 -19.20 -10.82 -3.25
N LEU A 37 -19.50 -10.51 -1.99
CA LEU A 37 -20.87 -10.26 -1.51
C LEU A 37 -21.49 -9.00 -2.14
N ILE A 38 -20.68 -7.97 -2.40
CA ILE A 38 -21.12 -6.75 -3.10
C ILE A 38 -21.22 -6.99 -4.61
N GLY A 39 -20.53 -8.01 -5.14
CA GLY A 39 -20.47 -8.32 -6.57
C GLY A 39 -19.52 -7.40 -7.35
N ASP A 40 -18.57 -6.74 -6.68
CA ASP A 40 -17.67 -5.74 -7.26
C ASP A 40 -16.20 -6.23 -7.31
N VAL A 41 -15.99 -7.32 -8.01
CA VAL A 41 -14.68 -7.98 -8.08
C VAL A 41 -13.68 -7.18 -8.93
N SER A 42 -14.16 -6.48 -9.97
CA SER A 42 -13.34 -5.54 -10.74
C SER A 42 -12.88 -4.36 -9.88
N GLY A 43 -13.77 -3.81 -9.03
CA GLY A 43 -13.40 -2.74 -8.11
C GLY A 43 -12.36 -3.18 -7.08
N LEU A 44 -12.38 -4.43 -6.63
CA LEU A 44 -11.32 -4.99 -5.79
C LEU A 44 -9.97 -4.97 -6.51
N ALA A 45 -9.91 -5.43 -7.75
CA ALA A 45 -8.68 -5.43 -8.55
C ALA A 45 -8.13 -4.00 -8.71
N GLU A 46 -8.97 -3.05 -9.14
CA GLU A 46 -8.58 -1.65 -9.28
C GLU A 46 -8.07 -1.03 -7.95
N LYS A 47 -8.70 -1.38 -6.82
CA LYS A 47 -8.24 -0.93 -5.51
C LYS A 47 -6.91 -1.55 -5.09
N ILE A 48 -6.70 -2.83 -5.36
CA ILE A 48 -5.40 -3.47 -5.09
C ILE A 48 -4.29 -2.73 -5.85
N GLN A 49 -4.48 -2.48 -7.15
CA GLN A 49 -3.50 -1.73 -7.94
C GLN A 49 -3.26 -0.32 -7.40
N SER A 50 -4.33 0.44 -7.15
CA SER A 50 -4.21 1.82 -6.69
C SER A 50 -3.57 1.93 -5.30
N PHE A 51 -3.89 1.01 -4.36
CA PHE A 51 -3.27 0.98 -3.05
C PHE A 51 -1.80 0.58 -3.09
N PHE A 52 -1.40 -0.38 -3.92
CA PHE A 52 0.02 -0.67 -4.09
C PHE A 52 0.79 0.52 -4.65
N MET A 53 0.24 1.21 -5.65
CA MET A 53 0.84 2.45 -6.17
C MET A 53 0.93 3.54 -5.09
N GLN A 54 -0.12 3.70 -4.28
CA GLN A 54 -0.15 4.64 -3.17
C GLN A 54 0.90 4.32 -2.11
N GLU A 55 1.06 3.05 -1.72
CA GLU A 55 2.02 2.63 -0.71
C GLU A 55 3.46 2.81 -1.17
N VAL A 56 3.75 2.53 -2.45
CA VAL A 56 5.07 2.82 -3.03
C VAL A 56 5.39 4.31 -2.90
N ILE A 57 4.45 5.19 -3.26
CA ILE A 57 4.66 6.64 -3.17
C ILE A 57 4.78 7.08 -1.71
N SER A 58 3.88 6.63 -0.84
CA SER A 58 3.81 7.02 0.57
C SER A 58 5.07 6.61 1.34
N GLU A 59 5.48 5.35 1.23
CA GLU A 59 6.60 4.81 2.00
C GLU A 59 7.95 5.38 1.53
N THR A 60 8.14 5.55 0.21
CA THR A 60 9.37 6.16 -0.31
C THR A 60 9.47 7.63 0.07
N HIS A 61 8.35 8.36 0.05
CA HIS A 61 8.28 9.74 0.54
C HIS A 61 8.56 9.81 2.05
N SER A 62 8.02 8.88 2.84
CA SER A 62 8.30 8.77 4.28
C SER A 62 9.78 8.54 4.58
N VAL A 63 10.46 7.67 3.81
CA VAL A 63 11.91 7.47 3.91
C VAL A 63 12.66 8.79 3.66
N LEU A 64 12.33 9.50 2.59
CA LEU A 64 12.95 10.78 2.25
C LEU A 64 12.76 11.81 3.37
N LYS A 65 11.52 12.01 3.82
CA LYS A 65 11.20 12.91 4.95
C LYS A 65 12.00 12.53 6.19
N SER A 66 12.07 11.24 6.53
CA SER A 66 12.80 10.80 7.71
C SER A 66 14.27 11.20 7.64
N ILE A 67 14.94 10.96 6.52
CA ILE A 67 16.38 11.17 6.38
C ILE A 67 16.74 12.63 6.51
N ILE A 68 15.91 13.53 5.97
CA ILE A 68 16.20 14.95 6.01
C ILE A 68 15.78 15.57 7.35
N LEU A 69 14.65 15.13 7.93
CA LEU A 69 14.22 15.56 9.27
C LEU A 69 15.22 15.15 10.37
N TYR A 70 15.96 14.05 10.20
CA TYR A 70 17.01 13.65 11.13
C TYR A 70 18.17 14.66 11.22
N GLU A 71 18.39 15.51 10.22
CA GLU A 71 19.43 16.57 10.25
C GLU A 71 18.87 17.96 10.59
N VAL A 72 17.56 18.17 10.38
CA VAL A 72 16.88 19.46 10.57
C VAL A 72 16.01 19.44 11.83
N ILE A 73 16.64 19.37 13.02
CA ILE A 73 15.96 19.74 14.28
C ILE A 73 15.68 21.26 14.34
N LEU A 74 16.25 22.06 13.42
CA LEU A 74 16.03 23.50 13.31
C LEU A 74 15.48 23.87 11.93
N MET A 75 14.14 23.96 11.81
CA MET A 75 13.39 25.06 11.16
C MET A 75 12.03 24.58 10.60
N LEU A 76 11.00 24.83 11.42
CA LEU A 76 9.67 25.36 11.08
C LEU A 76 8.96 24.90 9.79
N TRP A 77 7.83 24.19 9.97
CA TRP A 77 6.52 24.30 9.26
C TRP A 77 6.44 24.22 7.71
N GLU A 78 7.54 24.23 6.96
CA GLU A 78 7.55 24.16 5.49
C GLU A 78 7.81 22.74 4.95
N TYR A 79 8.26 21.82 5.80
CA TYR A 79 8.63 20.46 5.38
C TYR A 79 7.44 19.61 4.92
N ASP A 80 6.23 19.93 5.39
CA ASP A 80 5.04 19.17 5.02
C ASP A 80 4.54 19.50 3.61
N ARG A 81 5.05 20.58 3.00
CA ARG A 81 4.69 21.04 1.64
C ARG A 81 5.68 20.63 0.55
N LEU A 82 6.79 20.00 0.93
CA LEU A 82 7.81 19.60 -0.04
C LEU A 82 7.31 18.46 -0.92
N THR A 83 7.53 18.58 -2.23
CA THR A 83 7.23 17.50 -3.17
C THR A 83 8.30 16.40 -3.07
N TYR A 84 8.01 15.23 -3.64
CA TYR A 84 8.98 14.13 -3.73
C TYR A 84 10.29 14.58 -4.40
N SER A 85 10.20 15.40 -5.47
CA SER A 85 11.36 15.93 -6.17
C SER A 85 12.19 16.86 -5.29
N ASP A 86 11.53 17.75 -4.53
CA ASP A 86 12.21 18.68 -3.62
C ASP A 86 12.98 17.94 -2.54
N LEU A 87 12.41 16.86 -2.01
CA LEU A 87 13.07 16.02 -1.01
C LEU A 87 14.28 15.29 -1.61
N CYS A 88 14.17 14.74 -2.82
CA CYS A 88 15.29 14.10 -3.50
C CYS A 88 16.49 15.04 -3.67
N LEU A 89 16.25 16.31 -4.01
CA LEU A 89 17.29 17.33 -4.17
C LEU A 89 17.95 17.74 -2.85
N GLN A 90 17.25 17.55 -1.73
CA GLN A 90 17.73 17.91 -0.39
C GLN A 90 18.48 16.78 0.32
N ILE A 91 18.63 15.60 -0.29
CA ILE A 91 19.36 14.48 0.33
C ILE A 91 20.85 14.85 0.44
N PRO A 92 21.43 14.88 1.66
CA PRO A 92 22.86 15.06 1.84
C PRO A 92 23.64 13.89 1.23
N GLU A 93 24.78 14.17 0.60
CA GLU A 93 25.63 13.14 -0.02
C GLU A 93 26.03 12.03 0.97
N SER A 94 26.31 12.40 2.22
CA SER A 94 26.63 11.47 3.31
C SER A 94 25.51 10.49 3.65
N LYS A 95 24.25 10.84 3.35
CA LYS A 95 23.05 10.05 3.62
C LYS A 95 22.53 9.31 2.40
N PHE A 96 23.05 9.58 1.21
CA PHE A 96 22.56 8.99 -0.04
C PHE A 96 22.49 7.46 0.03
N ARG A 97 23.56 6.80 0.49
CA ARG A 97 23.59 5.33 0.63
C ARG A 97 22.53 4.82 1.60
N GLN A 98 22.36 5.50 2.73
CA GLN A 98 21.35 5.15 3.73
C GLN A 98 19.93 5.33 3.17
N CYS A 99 19.71 6.41 2.40
CA CYS A 99 18.46 6.66 1.69
C CYS A 99 18.13 5.54 0.74
N LEU A 100 19.05 5.23 -0.18
CA LEU A 100 18.85 4.19 -1.16
C LEU A 100 18.52 2.84 -0.51
N LEU A 101 19.28 2.44 0.52
CA LEU A 101 19.05 1.17 1.21
C LEU A 101 17.68 1.12 1.90
N ARG A 102 17.27 2.20 2.57
CA ARG A 102 15.95 2.27 3.22
C ARG A 102 14.82 2.26 2.20
N THR A 103 14.95 3.01 1.11
CA THR A 103 13.99 3.04 0.01
C THR A 103 13.84 1.65 -0.61
N LEU A 104 14.95 0.95 -0.89
CA LEU A 104 14.90 -0.41 -1.42
C LEU A 104 14.27 -1.39 -0.43
N ALA A 105 14.54 -1.25 0.88
CA ALA A 105 13.96 -2.11 1.90
C ALA A 105 12.42 -1.96 1.99
N VAL A 106 11.90 -0.73 1.95
CA VAL A 106 10.43 -0.51 1.96
C VAL A 106 9.79 -1.01 0.68
N LEU A 107 10.41 -0.76 -0.48
CA LEU A 107 9.91 -1.28 -1.77
C LEU A 107 9.89 -2.80 -1.79
N PHE A 108 10.94 -3.45 -1.28
CA PHE A 108 11.01 -4.90 -1.20
C PHE A 108 9.87 -5.47 -0.34
N LYS A 109 9.61 -4.88 0.83
CA LYS A 109 8.48 -5.29 1.69
C LYS A 109 7.13 -5.20 0.95
N ILE A 110 6.89 -4.08 0.26
CA ILE A 110 5.66 -3.89 -0.52
C ILE A 110 5.55 -4.92 -1.65
N MET A 111 6.65 -5.19 -2.37
CA MET A 111 6.67 -6.20 -3.43
C MET A 111 6.43 -7.62 -2.91
N CYS A 112 6.92 -7.96 -1.72
CA CYS A 112 6.61 -9.24 -1.08
C CYS A 112 5.11 -9.39 -0.81
N SER A 113 4.49 -8.37 -0.22
CA SER A 113 3.04 -8.38 0.01
C SER A 113 2.25 -8.50 -1.30
N TYR A 114 2.64 -7.75 -2.33
CA TYR A 114 2.06 -7.87 -3.68
C TYR A 114 2.16 -9.30 -4.22
N HIS A 115 3.34 -9.91 -4.12
CA HIS A 115 3.56 -11.28 -4.58
C HIS A 115 2.69 -12.28 -3.83
N GLU A 116 2.53 -12.14 -2.51
CA GLU A 116 1.67 -13.00 -1.70
C GLU A 116 0.19 -12.86 -2.11
N ILE A 117 -0.31 -11.63 -2.31
CA ILE A 117 -1.69 -11.40 -2.78
C ILE A 117 -1.93 -12.02 -4.16
N MET A 118 -1.00 -11.82 -5.11
CA MET A 118 -1.16 -12.33 -6.48
C MET A 118 -0.99 -13.85 -6.56
N GLY A 119 -0.16 -14.41 -5.69
CA GLY A 119 0.09 -15.85 -5.58
C GLY A 119 -0.93 -16.59 -4.71
N PHE A 120 -1.81 -15.87 -4.00
CA PHE A 120 -2.75 -16.50 -3.07
C PHE A 120 -3.71 -17.45 -3.80
N GLN A 121 -3.77 -18.69 -3.30
CA GLN A 121 -4.69 -19.73 -3.75
C GLN A 121 -5.46 -20.20 -2.53
N LEU A 122 -6.80 -20.21 -2.59
CA LEU A 122 -7.61 -20.85 -1.57
C LEU A 122 -7.42 -22.37 -1.68
N GLU A 123 -6.74 -22.98 -0.71
CA GLU A 123 -6.69 -24.44 -0.59
C GLU A 123 -8.11 -24.99 -0.34
N ASN A 124 -8.78 -25.42 -1.41
CA ASN A 124 -9.89 -26.37 -1.43
C ASN A 124 -10.86 -26.34 -0.23
N LYS A 125 -11.66 -25.27 -0.05
CA LYS A 125 -13.05 -25.39 0.42
C LYS A 125 -13.93 -24.28 -0.18
N VAL A 126 -14.78 -24.73 -1.13
CA VAL A 126 -15.97 -24.06 -1.70
C VAL A 126 -15.69 -23.05 -2.83
N ASN A 127 -15.76 -23.57 -4.07
CA ASN A 127 -16.21 -22.91 -5.32
C ASN A 127 -16.30 -21.37 -5.32
N LEU A 128 -15.17 -20.70 -5.20
CA LEU A 128 -15.00 -19.29 -5.53
C LEU A 128 -13.74 -19.20 -6.39
N ASN A 129 -13.91 -19.29 -7.71
CA ASN A 129 -12.86 -19.05 -8.71
C ASN A 129 -12.48 -17.55 -8.73
N PHE A 130 -12.04 -17.01 -7.59
CA PHE A 130 -11.58 -15.63 -7.47
C PHE A 130 -10.11 -15.65 -7.10
N THR A 131 -9.27 -15.95 -8.09
CA THR A 131 -7.86 -15.56 -8.00
C THR A 131 -7.73 -14.20 -8.69
N VAL A 132 -7.20 -13.21 -7.95
CA VAL A 132 -6.91 -11.88 -8.49
C VAL A 132 -5.93 -11.97 -9.68
N SER A 133 -5.15 -13.06 -9.76
CA SER A 133 -4.32 -13.40 -10.93
C SER A 133 -5.08 -13.50 -12.26
N HIS A 134 -6.37 -13.88 -12.26
CA HIS A 134 -7.20 -13.95 -13.47
C HIS A 134 -7.83 -12.61 -13.87
N LEU A 135 -7.80 -11.59 -13.00
CA LEU A 135 -8.36 -10.26 -13.28
C LEU A 135 -7.34 -9.28 -13.90
N PHE A 136 -6.06 -9.66 -13.92
CA PHE A 136 -4.96 -8.84 -14.45
C PHE A 136 -4.29 -9.40 -15.71
N MET A 137 -4.87 -10.45 -16.31
CA MET A 137 -4.45 -11.01 -17.60
C MET A 137 -5.58 -10.89 -18.61
#